data_AF-A0AB37ZZQ0-F1
#
_entry.id   AF-A0AB37ZZQ0-F1
#
_cell.length_a   1.000
_cell.length_b   1.000
_cell.length_c   1.000
_cell.angle_alpha   90.00
_cell.angle_beta   90.00
_cell.angle_gamma   90.00
#
_symmetry.space_group_name_H-M   'P 1'
#
loop_
_entity.id
_entity.type
_entity.pdbx_description
1 polymer ?
#
loop_
_entity_poly.entity_id
_entity_poly.type
_entity_poly.pdbx_seq_one_letter_code
_entity_poly.pdbx_strand_id
1 'polypeptide(L)' 'MGTTLRGVPSFVGGIRRENCDLFYIQYVDGEFKTEIIDKGCGPSNIMVVNEADRDIIVAANHTGNEAAVYVVED' A
#
# COMPACT_ATOMS: atom_id res chain seq x y z
N MET A 1 -2.07 0.84 -7.72
CA MET A 1 -2.67 2.17 -7.87
C MET A 1 -1.53 3.18 -7.88
N GLY A 2 -1.46 4.04 -8.90
CA GLY A 2 -0.51 5.16 -8.90
C GLY A 2 -1.00 6.26 -7.97
N THR A 3 -0.12 6.76 -7.11
CA THR A 3 -0.39 7.81 -6.11
C THR A 3 0.92 8.48 -5.66
N THR A 4 0.88 9.27 -4.60
CA THR A 4 2.04 9.65 -3.79
C THR A 4 1.95 9.05 -2.40
N LEU A 5 3.09 8.71 -1.80
CA LEU A 5 3.24 8.45 -0.36
C LEU A 5 4.33 9.38 0.16
N ARG A 6 4.02 10.19 1.16
CA ARG A 6 4.87 11.24 1.74
C ARG A 6 5.49 12.15 0.67
N GLY A 7 4.70 12.51 -0.33
CA GLY A 7 5.13 13.33 -1.47
C GLY A 7 5.98 12.60 -2.52
N VAL A 8 6.32 11.32 -2.32
CA VAL A 8 7.10 10.51 -3.27
C VAL A 8 6.14 9.77 -4.21
N PRO A 9 6.29 9.91 -5.55
CA PRO A 9 5.52 9.11 -6.51
C PRO A 9 5.65 7.62 -6.23
N SER A 10 4.52 6.97 -6.01
CA SER A 10 4.45 5.61 -5.49
C SER A 10 3.41 4.78 -6.24
N PHE A 11 3.67 3.48 -6.35
CA PHE A 11 2.67 2.51 -6.75
C PHE A 11 2.33 1.62 -5.55
N VAL A 12 1.10 1.71 -5.04
CA VAL A 12 0.61 0.81 -3.99
C VAL A 12 -0.09 -0.37 -4.65
N GLY A 13 0.37 -1.57 -4.31
CA GLY A 13 -0.05 -2.83 -4.92
C GLY A 13 -0.36 -3.88 -3.89
N GLY A 14 -1.10 -4.90 -4.31
CA GLY A 14 -1.49 -5.98 -3.45
C GLY A 14 -1.60 -7.28 -4.23
N ILE A 15 -1.19 -8.37 -3.60
CA ILE A 15 -1.30 -9.72 -4.15
C ILE A 15 -2.53 -10.35 -3.52
N ARG A 16 -3.52 -10.75 -4.33
CA ARG A 16 -4.78 -11.31 -3.81
C ARG A 16 -4.67 -12.77 -3.36
N ARG A 17 -3.72 -13.53 -3.91
CA ARG A 17 -3.53 -14.98 -3.68
C ARG A 17 -2.05 -15.28 -3.44
N GLU A 18 -1.71 -16.51 -3.04
CA GLU A 18 -0.34 -16.91 -2.66
C GLU A 18 0.15 -16.15 -1.42
N ASN A 19 1.28 -15.42 -1.50
CA ASN A 19 1.87 -14.68 -0.38
C ASN A 19 0.92 -13.63 0.21
N CYS A 20 -0.06 -13.16 -0.57
CA CYS A 20 -1.14 -12.29 -0.11
C CYS A 20 -0.65 -10.95 0.48
N ASP A 21 0.43 -10.38 -0.05
CA ASP A 21 1.08 -9.18 0.49
C ASP A 21 0.42 -7.88 0.01
N LEU A 22 0.38 -6.87 0.87
CA LEU A 22 0.20 -5.46 0.55
C LEU A 22 1.59 -4.79 0.51
N PHE A 23 1.88 -4.03 -0.54
CA PHE A 23 3.21 -3.44 -0.75
C PHE A 23 3.12 -2.08 -1.45
N TYR A 24 4.22 -1.34 -1.42
CA TYR A 24 4.41 -0.18 -2.28
C TYR A 24 5.74 -0.24 -3.03
N ILE A 25 5.81 0.43 -4.17
CA ILE A 25 7.01 0.62 -4.99
C ILE A 25 7.25 2.11 -5.16
N GLN A 26 8.50 2.54 -4.96
CA GLN A 26 8.98 3.89 -5.26
C GLN A 26 10.22 3.82 -6.14
N TYR A 27 10.45 4.87 -6.94
CA TYR A 27 11.71 5.04 -7.67
C TYR A 27 12.56 6.09 -6.95
N VAL A 28 13.66 5.66 -6.35
CA VAL A 28 14.52 6.48 -5.50
C VAL A 28 15.97 6.25 -5.90
N ASP A 29 16.72 7.32 -6.15
CA ASP A 29 18.14 7.29 -6.49
C ASP A 29 18.51 6.40 -7.69
N GLY A 30 17.62 6.32 -8.69
CA GLY A 30 17.87 5.54 -9.90
C GLY A 30 17.36 4.10 -9.85
N GLU A 31 16.78 3.67 -8.74
CA GLU A 31 16.37 2.28 -8.50
C GLU A 31 14.92 2.16 -8.04
N PHE A 32 14.27 1.03 -8.38
CA PHE A 32 12.96 0.68 -7.83
C PHE A 32 13.13 0.03 -6.46
N LYS A 33 12.63 0.70 -5.41
CA LYS A 33 12.54 0.16 -4.06
C LYS A 33 11.14 -0.36 -3.82
N THR A 34 11.03 -1.58 -3.31
CA THR A 34 9.76 -2.23 -2.95
C THR A 34 9.75 -2.52 -1.46
N GLU A 35 8.67 -2.18 -0.79
CA GLU A 35 8.48 -2.47 0.63
C GLU A 35 7.13 -3.13 0.88
N ILE A 36 7.12 -4.13 1.76
CA ILE A 36 5.91 -4.85 2.17
C ILE A 36 5.33 -4.16 3.40
N ILE A 37 4.08 -3.73 3.30
CA ILE A 37 3.33 -3.06 4.37
C ILE A 37 2.73 -4.11 5.31
N ASP A 38 2.08 -5.13 4.73
CA ASP A 38 1.42 -6.20 5.49
C ASP A 38 1.42 -7.51 4.68
N LYS A 39 1.51 -8.66 5.36
CA LYS A 39 1.62 -10.00 4.76
C LYS A 39 0.38 -10.83 5.04
N GLY A 40 -0.03 -11.65 4.07
CA GLY A 40 -1.16 -12.56 4.28
C GLY A 40 -2.55 -11.91 4.23
N CYS A 41 -2.64 -10.58 4.11
CA CYS A 41 -3.90 -9.83 4.14
C CYS A 41 -4.78 -10.08 2.89
N GLY A 42 -4.16 -10.25 1.73
CA GLY A 42 -4.86 -10.59 0.48
C GLY A 42 -5.82 -9.48 0.02
N PRO A 43 -5.33 -8.25 -0.23
CA PRO A 43 -6.16 -7.12 -0.61
C PRO A 43 -6.81 -7.35 -1.98
N SER A 44 -8.12 -7.12 -2.09
CA SER A 44 -8.86 -7.14 -3.37
C SER A 44 -8.96 -5.75 -3.99
N ASN A 45 -9.04 -4.72 -3.14
CA ASN A 45 -9.16 -3.32 -3.52
C ASN A 45 -8.29 -2.49 -2.58
N ILE A 46 -7.64 -1.47 -3.15
CA ILE A 46 -6.79 -0.53 -2.43
C ILE A 46 -7.21 0.89 -2.83
N MET A 47 -7.28 1.79 -1.85
CA MET A 47 -7.42 3.22 -2.05
C MET A 47 -6.38 3.96 -1.21
N VAL A 48 -5.85 5.04 -1.74
CA VAL A 48 -4.97 5.95 -1.01
C VAL A 48 -5.64 7.31 -0.88
N VAL A 49 -5.65 7.84 0.33
CA VAL A 49 -6.12 9.19 0.65
C VAL A 49 -4.92 9.99 1.13
N ASN A 50 -4.57 11.05 0.41
CA ASN A 50 -3.49 11.95 0.78
C ASN A 50 -4.06 13.09 1.63
N GLU A 51 -3.62 13.18 2.88
CA GLU A 51 -3.95 14.29 3.79
C GLU A 51 -2.73 15.22 3.95
N ALA A 52 -2.88 16.32 4.70
CA ALA A 52 -1.83 17.34 4.80
C ALA A 52 -0.59 16.85 5.56
N ASP A 53 -0.77 15.99 6.55
CA ASP A 53 0.25 15.53 7.49
C ASP A 53 0.51 14.03 7.43
N ARG A 54 -0.34 13.25 6.76
CA ARG A 54 -0.25 11.78 6.64
C ARG A 54 -0.88 11.29 5.35
N ASP A 55 -0.57 10.06 4.96
CA ASP A 55 -1.34 9.34 3.95
C ASP A 55 -2.04 8.15 4.57
N ILE A 56 -3.20 7.81 4.03
CA ILE A 56 -4.01 6.69 4.51
C ILE A 56 -4.15 5.68 3.38
N ILE A 57 -3.76 4.43 3.63
CA ILE A 57 -4.01 3.32 2.73
C ILE A 57 -5.20 2.53 3.30
N VAL A 58 -6.24 2.37 2.49
CA VAL A 58 -7.41 1.57 2.84
C VAL A 58 -7.40 0.31 1.97
N ALA A 59 -7.45 -0.85 2.60
CA ALA A 59 -7.45 -2.15 1.93
C ALA A 59 -8.70 -2.95 2.31
N ALA A 60 -9.39 -3.48 1.29
CA ALA A 60 -10.42 -4.50 1.49
C ALA A 60 -9.76 -5.88 1.37
N ASN A 61 -9.60 -6.59 2.49
CA ASN A 61 -8.84 -7.83 2.58
C ASN A 61 -9.76 -9.04 2.41
N HIS A 62 -9.53 -9.81 1.34
CA HIS A 62 -10.35 -10.98 1.03
C HIS A 62 -10.05 -12.16 1.96
N THR A 63 -8.79 -12.38 2.33
CA THR A 63 -8.37 -13.55 3.12
C THR A 63 -8.80 -13.43 4.59
N GLY A 64 -8.69 -12.24 5.18
CA GLY A 64 -9.13 -11.96 6.55
C GLY A 64 -10.60 -11.59 6.70
N ASN A 65 -11.32 -11.37 5.60
CA ASN A 65 -12.70 -10.86 5.58
C ASN A 65 -12.88 -9.57 6.41
N GLU A 66 -11.90 -8.68 6.30
CA GLU A 66 -11.83 -7.42 7.04
C GLU A 66 -11.45 -6.27 6.12
N ALA A 67 -11.65 -5.04 6.60
CA ALA A 67 -11.05 -3.86 6.01
C ALA A 67 -9.95 -3.36 6.95
N ALA A 68 -8.79 -3.01 6.38
CA ALA A 68 -7.66 -2.48 7.11
C ALA A 68 -7.38 -1.03 6.68
N VAL A 69 -6.95 -0.24 7.66
CA VAL A 69 -6.52 1.15 7.46
C VAL A 69 -5.08 1.25 7.96
N TYR A 70 -4.17 1.69 7.09
CA TYR A 70 -2.77 1.94 7.41
C TYR A 70 -2.51 3.43 7.33
N VAL A 71 -1.84 3.97 8.34
CA VAL A 71 -1.40 5.36 8.35
C VAL A 71 0.07 5.39 7.99
N VAL A 72 0.42 6.22 7.00
CA VAL A 72 1.80 6.46 6.55
C VAL A 72 2.23 7.81 7.10
N GLU A 73 3.18 7.76 8.02
CA GLU A 73 3.80 8.90 8.70
C GLU A 73 5.30 8.95 8.34
N ASP A 74 6.04 9.93 8.88
CA ASP A 74 7.48 10.09 8.64
C ASP A 74 8.35 9.08 9.41
#